data_AF-A0A8X6HZM6-F1
#
_entry.id   AF-A0A8X6HZM6-F1
#
_cell.length_a   1.000
_cell.length_b   1.000
_cell.length_c   1.000
_cell.angle_alpha   90.00
_cell.angle_beta   90.00
_cell.angle_gamma   90.00
#
_symmetry.space_group_name_H-M   'P 1'
#
loop_
_entity.id
_entity.type
_entity.pdbx_description
1 polymer ?
#
loop_
_entity_poly.entity_id
_entity_poly.type
_entity_poly.pdbx_seq_one_letter_code
_entity_poly.pdbx_strand_id
1 'polypeptide(L)'
;MPKYETNDTTHDEVYVIHMDRSINWGVDKEGNQRYAKKENGDEYYPANGEFACNPSGSPQYARTRDEKVIIPLDAERNDSYLKDEGESHVIYMDLQEAKYPLDEYGNEYTLEIPIQIAGKEKGYFPRGYPITNDNWVIVPEVDGKEFISDQLLPKVQATNIIGKLYREGKNYRDCVTNVKSTRLSRAARQKYNIFPYVLGASNPPPLNNRVNPPPIPPNKPLPKFSQPLKWSLMGIFLMGFIYFLYQFFFKATQ
;
A
#
# COMPACT_ATOMS: atom_id res chain seq x y z
N MET A 1 -4.07 -17.76 23.45
CA MET A 1 -3.16 -17.10 22.49
C MET A 1 -2.84 -18.10 21.39
N PRO A 2 -2.72 -17.65 20.14
CA PRO A 2 -2.16 -18.45 19.06
C PRO A 2 -0.85 -19.07 19.54
N LYS A 3 -0.60 -20.34 19.24
CA LYS A 3 0.62 -21.03 19.66
C LYS A 3 1.53 -21.23 18.46
N TYR A 4 2.54 -20.39 18.38
CA TYR A 4 3.69 -20.61 17.52
C TYR A 4 4.87 -21.08 18.36
N GLU A 5 5.76 -21.86 17.76
CA GLU A 5 7.08 -22.08 18.34
C GLU A 5 7.88 -20.78 18.25
N THR A 6 8.85 -20.60 19.13
CA THR A 6 9.71 -19.42 19.15
C THR A 6 11.13 -19.84 18.78
N ASN A 7 11.79 -19.05 17.94
CA ASN A 7 13.21 -19.25 17.65
C ASN A 7 14.05 -18.80 18.86
N ASP A 8 14.85 -19.70 19.43
CA ASP A 8 15.66 -19.41 20.63
C ASP A 8 16.70 -18.29 20.45
N THR A 9 17.07 -17.98 19.20
CA THR A 9 18.08 -16.95 18.90
C THR A 9 17.44 -15.58 18.66
N THR A 10 16.39 -15.52 17.85
CA THR A 10 15.75 -14.24 17.49
C THR A 10 14.57 -13.89 18.39
N HIS A 11 14.06 -14.85 19.16
CA HIS A 11 12.81 -14.75 19.91
C HIS A 11 11.57 -14.46 19.07
N ASP A 12 11.68 -14.59 17.73
CA ASP A 12 10.52 -14.50 16.85
C ASP A 12 9.72 -15.80 16.91
N GLU A 13 8.40 -15.69 16.88
CA GLU A 13 7.52 -16.81 16.57
C GLU A 13 7.83 -17.30 15.16
N VAL A 14 7.80 -18.62 14.93
CA VAL A 14 8.07 -19.23 13.62
C VAL A 14 6.87 -20.02 13.13
N TYR A 15 6.61 -19.91 11.83
CA TYR A 15 5.62 -20.75 11.16
C TYR A 15 6.09 -22.21 11.13
N VAL A 16 5.20 -23.12 11.52
CA VAL A 16 5.39 -24.55 11.26
C VAL A 16 4.81 -24.84 9.88
N ILE A 17 5.67 -25.24 8.94
CA ILE A 17 5.30 -25.58 7.57
C ILE A 17 5.29 -27.10 7.43
N HIS A 18 4.17 -27.67 6.99
CA HIS A 18 4.03 -29.11 6.74
C HIS A 18 4.72 -29.52 5.43
N MET A 19 4.86 -30.84 5.21
CA MET A 19 5.52 -31.38 4.00
C MET A 19 4.79 -31.01 2.70
N ASP A 20 3.48 -30.76 2.76
CA ASP A 20 2.65 -30.29 1.65
C ASP A 20 2.73 -28.77 1.43
N ARG A 21 3.59 -28.08 2.20
CA ARG A 21 3.79 -26.62 2.22
C ARG A 21 2.66 -25.82 2.86
N SER A 22 1.67 -26.47 3.47
CA SER A 22 0.64 -25.77 4.25
C SER A 22 1.22 -25.23 5.56
N ILE A 23 0.67 -24.10 6.01
CA ILE A 23 1.02 -23.49 7.29
C ILE A 23 0.11 -23.98 8.39
N ASN A 24 0.69 -24.37 9.53
CA ASN A 24 -0.06 -24.51 10.76
C ASN A 24 -0.32 -23.13 11.38
N TRP A 25 -1.53 -22.63 11.18
CA TRP A 25 -1.94 -21.32 11.69
C TRP A 25 -2.20 -21.35 13.20
N GLY A 26 -1.65 -20.36 13.89
CA GLY A 26 -2.08 -20.05 15.24
C GLY A 26 -3.47 -19.41 15.19
N VAL A 27 -4.36 -19.82 16.09
CA VAL A 27 -5.76 -19.35 16.11
C VAL A 27 -6.04 -18.65 17.44
N ASP A 28 -6.73 -17.50 17.39
CA ASP A 28 -7.18 -16.80 18.60
C ASP A 28 -8.45 -17.41 19.21
N LYS A 29 -8.99 -16.80 20.27
CA LYS A 29 -10.15 -17.35 20.99
C LYS A 29 -11.46 -17.20 20.20
N GLU A 30 -11.49 -16.31 19.21
CA GLU A 30 -12.60 -16.09 18.29
C GLU A 30 -12.54 -16.98 17.05
N GLY A 31 -11.47 -17.77 16.88
CA GLY A 31 -11.28 -18.63 15.73
C GLY A 31 -10.59 -17.95 14.55
N ASN A 32 -10.08 -16.72 14.71
CA ASN A 32 -9.31 -16.09 13.64
C ASN A 32 -7.91 -16.69 13.59
N GLN A 33 -7.45 -17.04 12.39
CA GLN A 33 -6.04 -17.31 12.17
C GLN A 33 -5.25 -16.01 12.44
N ARG A 34 -4.09 -16.13 13.05
CA ARG A 34 -3.20 -15.02 13.37
C ARG A 34 -1.88 -15.24 12.69
N TYR A 35 -1.16 -14.18 12.40
CA TYR A 35 0.21 -14.27 11.91
C TYR A 35 1.18 -14.52 13.08
N ALA A 36 2.31 -15.16 12.79
CA ALA A 36 3.44 -15.22 13.71
C ALA A 36 3.99 -13.81 13.97
N LYS A 37 4.53 -13.60 15.17
CA LYS A 37 5.06 -12.33 15.65
C LYS A 37 6.58 -12.33 15.78
N LYS A 38 7.17 -11.17 15.55
CA LYS A 38 8.57 -10.91 15.89
C LYS A 38 8.73 -10.65 17.38
N GLU A 39 9.96 -10.66 17.88
CA GLU A 39 10.30 -10.29 19.26
C GLU A 39 9.71 -8.93 19.68
N ASN A 40 9.62 -7.98 18.73
CA ASN A 40 9.07 -6.65 18.99
C ASN A 40 7.53 -6.62 19.10
N GLY A 41 6.85 -7.75 18.86
CA GLY A 41 5.40 -7.92 18.90
C GLY A 41 4.68 -7.67 17.57
N ASP A 42 5.39 -7.25 16.51
CA ASP A 42 4.79 -7.07 15.19
C ASP A 42 4.57 -8.42 14.51
N GLU A 43 3.37 -8.60 13.96
CA GLU A 43 3.05 -9.74 13.11
C GLU A 43 3.80 -9.65 11.76
N TYR A 44 4.04 -10.79 11.12
CA TYR A 44 4.68 -10.82 9.80
C TYR A 44 4.12 -11.92 8.89
N TYR A 45 4.06 -11.62 7.59
CA TYR A 45 3.56 -12.56 6.58
C TYR A 45 4.48 -13.77 6.39
N PRO A 46 3.93 -14.96 6.13
CA PRO A 46 4.75 -16.10 5.75
C PRO A 46 5.34 -15.93 4.35
N ALA A 47 6.49 -16.58 4.11
CA ALA A 47 7.23 -16.43 2.86
C ALA A 47 6.55 -17.10 1.64
N ASN A 48 5.62 -18.04 1.86
CA ASN A 48 4.90 -18.73 0.78
C ASN A 48 3.73 -17.90 0.20
N GLY A 49 3.45 -16.71 0.76
CA GLY A 49 2.39 -15.83 0.29
C GLY A 49 0.98 -16.24 0.73
N GLU A 50 0.82 -17.21 1.65
CA GLU A 50 -0.47 -17.50 2.25
C GLU A 50 -0.90 -16.41 3.24
N PHE A 51 -2.20 -16.32 3.49
CA PHE A 51 -2.78 -15.31 4.36
C PHE A 51 -3.59 -15.95 5.48
N ALA A 52 -3.55 -15.34 6.66
CA ALA A 52 -4.43 -15.71 7.75
C ALA A 52 -5.86 -15.33 7.37
N CYS A 53 -6.84 -16.17 7.69
CA CYS A 53 -8.25 -15.90 7.48
C CYS A 53 -9.05 -15.90 8.79
N ASN A 54 -10.16 -15.17 8.79
CA ASN A 54 -11.18 -15.29 9.83
C ASN A 54 -12.01 -16.58 9.63
N PRO A 55 -12.93 -16.93 10.55
CA PRO A 55 -13.80 -18.10 10.40
C PRO A 55 -14.70 -18.10 9.16
N SER A 56 -14.96 -16.95 8.53
CA SER A 56 -15.73 -16.87 7.28
C SER A 56 -14.87 -17.10 6.03
N GLY A 57 -13.56 -17.31 6.18
CA GLY A 57 -12.61 -17.47 5.08
C GLY A 57 -12.05 -16.17 4.52
N SER A 58 -12.46 -15.02 5.04
CA SER A 58 -11.97 -13.72 4.55
C SER A 58 -10.55 -13.46 5.06
N PRO A 59 -9.63 -13.01 4.17
CA PRO A 59 -8.24 -12.80 4.53
C PRO A 59 -8.07 -11.63 5.51
N GLN A 60 -7.09 -11.75 6.40
CA GLN A 60 -6.72 -10.78 7.42
C GLN A 60 -5.33 -10.22 7.13
N TYR A 61 -5.08 -8.97 7.51
CA TYR A 61 -3.74 -8.40 7.42
C TYR A 61 -2.95 -8.61 8.71
N ALA A 62 -1.63 -8.75 8.59
CA ALA A 62 -0.73 -8.66 9.73
C ALA A 62 -0.80 -7.27 10.38
N ARG A 63 -0.60 -7.21 11.70
CA ARG A 63 -0.64 -5.98 12.50
C ARG A 63 0.65 -5.77 13.29
N THR A 64 1.05 -4.51 13.44
CA THR A 64 2.09 -4.13 14.39
C THR A 64 1.62 -4.34 15.83
N ARG A 65 2.54 -4.31 16.80
CA ARG A 65 2.21 -4.35 18.23
C ARG A 65 1.24 -3.24 18.69
N ASP A 66 1.19 -2.14 17.95
CA ASP A 66 0.30 -0.99 18.19
C ASP A 66 -1.00 -1.11 17.38
N GLU A 67 -1.33 -2.31 16.89
CA GLU A 67 -2.53 -2.66 16.12
C GLU A 67 -2.64 -1.95 14.75
N LYS A 68 -1.53 -1.46 14.19
CA LYS A 68 -1.51 -0.86 12.85
C LYS A 68 -1.37 -1.96 11.80
N VAL A 69 -2.17 -1.88 10.75
CA VAL A 69 -2.08 -2.85 9.64
C VAL A 69 -0.75 -2.71 8.89
N ILE A 70 -0.16 -3.87 8.57
CA ILE A 70 1.03 -4.03 7.74
C ILE A 70 0.54 -4.50 6.36
N ILE A 71 0.82 -3.75 5.30
CA ILE A 71 0.46 -4.15 3.93
C ILE A 71 1.51 -5.14 3.41
N PRO A 72 1.13 -6.33 2.91
CA PRO A 72 2.09 -7.24 2.33
C PRO A 72 2.70 -6.60 1.09
N LEU A 73 3.92 -6.97 0.76
CA LEU A 73 4.58 -6.50 -0.46
C LEU A 73 4.57 -7.62 -1.50
N ASP A 74 4.41 -7.28 -2.78
CA ASP A 74 4.62 -8.21 -3.88
C ASP A 74 6.13 -8.49 -4.10
N ALA A 75 6.45 -9.31 -5.12
CA ALA A 75 7.83 -9.67 -5.43
C ALA A 75 8.69 -8.45 -5.85
N GLU A 76 8.05 -7.44 -6.43
CA GLU A 76 8.62 -6.16 -6.85
C GLU A 76 8.67 -5.12 -5.71
N ARG A 77 8.22 -5.48 -4.51
CA ARG A 77 8.13 -4.64 -3.31
C ARG A 77 7.10 -3.50 -3.40
N ASN A 78 6.07 -3.65 -4.22
CA ASN A 78 4.90 -2.78 -4.19
C ASN A 78 3.88 -3.28 -3.18
N ASP A 79 3.01 -2.38 -2.71
CA ASP A 79 1.88 -2.73 -1.85
C ASP A 79 1.01 -3.79 -2.56
N SER A 80 0.85 -4.96 -1.94
CA SER A 80 -0.08 -6.01 -2.35
C SER A 80 -1.30 -5.99 -1.44
N TYR A 81 -2.48 -6.12 -2.05
CA TYR A 81 -3.76 -5.93 -1.38
C TYR A 81 -4.46 -7.29 -1.34
N LEU A 82 -4.82 -7.78 -0.14
CA LEU A 82 -5.48 -9.07 0.05
C LEU A 82 -6.86 -9.06 -0.61
N LYS A 83 -7.10 -9.98 -1.54
CA LYS A 83 -8.38 -10.12 -2.24
C LYS A 83 -9.16 -11.27 -1.63
N ASP A 84 -10.45 -11.05 -1.34
CA ASP A 84 -11.36 -12.15 -1.05
C ASP A 84 -11.69 -12.84 -2.38
N GLU A 85 -11.63 -14.17 -2.45
CA GLU A 85 -11.80 -14.94 -3.70
C GLU A 85 -13.22 -14.85 -4.30
N GLY A 86 -14.14 -14.12 -3.66
CA GLY A 86 -15.48 -13.82 -4.18
C GLY A 86 -15.82 -12.34 -4.34
N GLU A 87 -14.99 -11.42 -3.84
CA GLU A 87 -15.27 -9.98 -3.87
C GLU A 87 -14.11 -9.24 -4.54
N SER A 88 -14.35 -8.65 -5.72
CA SER A 88 -13.35 -7.82 -6.42
C SER A 88 -13.02 -6.50 -5.70
N HIS A 89 -13.43 -6.35 -4.44
CA HIS A 89 -13.47 -5.12 -3.68
C HIS A 89 -12.58 -5.21 -2.45
N VAL A 90 -11.28 -4.98 -2.61
CA VAL A 90 -10.42 -4.71 -1.44
C VAL A 90 -10.58 -3.26 -1.05
N ILE A 91 -11.59 -3.00 -0.23
CA ILE A 91 -11.65 -1.76 0.52
C ILE A 91 -11.34 -2.11 1.96
N TYR A 92 -10.23 -1.55 2.42
CA TYR A 92 -9.82 -1.58 3.80
C TYR A 92 -10.94 -1.05 4.69
N MET A 93 -11.69 -1.96 5.30
CA MET A 93 -12.70 -1.58 6.28
C MET A 93 -12.23 -1.75 7.72
N ASP A 94 -11.09 -2.42 7.96
CA ASP A 94 -10.59 -2.71 9.31
C ASP A 94 -9.47 -1.74 9.79
N LEU A 95 -9.20 -0.70 9.01
CA LEU A 95 -8.37 0.41 9.41
C LEU A 95 -9.28 1.52 9.95
N GLN A 96 -8.96 2.09 11.11
CA GLN A 96 -9.55 3.36 11.58
C GLN A 96 -9.46 4.49 10.54
N GLU A 97 -8.66 4.31 9.49
CA GLU A 97 -8.73 5.07 8.25
C GLU A 97 -8.67 4.17 7.02
N ALA A 98 -9.80 3.94 6.35
CA ALA A 98 -9.81 3.31 5.03
C ALA A 98 -8.84 4.03 4.08
N LYS A 99 -8.10 3.29 3.23
CA LYS A 99 -7.14 3.85 2.28
C LYS A 99 -7.39 3.27 0.90
N TYR A 100 -7.23 4.10 -0.12
CA TYR A 100 -7.20 3.63 -1.50
C TYR A 100 -5.81 3.08 -1.82
N PRO A 101 -5.70 1.99 -2.61
CA PRO A 101 -4.43 1.57 -3.17
C PRO A 101 -3.77 2.68 -4.01
N LEU A 102 -2.45 2.66 -4.10
CA LEU A 102 -1.67 3.56 -4.96
C LEU A 102 -1.25 2.85 -6.24
N ASP A 103 -1.29 3.56 -7.35
CA ASP A 103 -0.72 3.12 -8.62
C ASP A 103 0.77 3.47 -8.73
N GLU A 104 1.39 3.10 -9.85
CA GLU A 104 2.81 3.33 -10.15
C GLU A 104 3.19 4.83 -10.20
N TYR A 105 2.21 5.73 -10.31
CA TYR A 105 2.39 7.17 -10.27
C TYR A 105 2.04 7.78 -8.89
N GLY A 106 1.68 6.95 -7.92
CA GLY A 106 1.24 7.39 -6.60
C GLY A 106 -0.17 8.00 -6.57
N ASN A 107 -0.99 7.79 -7.61
CA ASN A 107 -2.40 8.15 -7.55
C ASN A 107 -3.18 7.08 -6.81
N GLU A 108 -4.19 7.52 -6.08
CA GLU A 108 -5.12 6.61 -5.44
C GLU A 108 -6.17 6.11 -6.42
N TYR A 109 -6.67 4.90 -6.20
CA TYR A 109 -7.75 4.36 -7.03
C TYR A 109 -8.71 3.45 -6.29
N THR A 110 -9.92 3.30 -6.82
CA THR A 110 -10.84 2.24 -6.40
C THR A 110 -10.52 0.94 -7.15
N LEU A 111 -10.58 -0.18 -6.42
CA LEU A 111 -10.75 -1.47 -7.06
C LEU A 111 -12.13 -1.53 -7.71
N GLU A 112 -12.30 -2.43 -8.68
CA GLU A 112 -13.50 -2.56 -9.52
C GLU A 112 -14.74 -2.26 -8.70
N ILE A 113 -15.60 -1.35 -9.14
CA ILE A 113 -16.81 -1.00 -8.41
C ILE A 113 -17.96 -1.69 -9.14
N PRO A 114 -18.83 -2.46 -8.47
CA PRO A 114 -19.90 -3.15 -9.15
C PRO A 114 -21.00 -2.15 -9.51
N ILE A 115 -21.83 -2.50 -10.49
CA ILE A 115 -22.94 -1.66 -10.99
C ILE A 115 -23.90 -1.23 -9.88
N GLN A 116 -24.06 -2.07 -8.85
CA GLN A 116 -25.06 -1.91 -7.78
C GLN A 116 -24.50 -1.16 -6.56
N ILE A 117 -24.06 0.08 -6.76
CA ILE A 117 -23.46 0.94 -5.71
C ILE A 117 -24.52 1.65 -4.86
N ALA A 118 -25.73 1.84 -5.41
CA ALA A 118 -26.78 2.64 -4.78
C ALA A 118 -27.06 2.14 -3.34
N GLY A 119 -26.82 3.00 -2.36
CA GLY A 119 -26.99 2.70 -0.93
C GLY A 119 -25.80 1.99 -0.25
N LYS A 120 -24.75 1.62 -0.99
CA LYS A 120 -23.51 1.01 -0.47
C LYS A 120 -22.28 1.91 -0.65
N GLU A 121 -22.47 3.19 -1.00
CA GLU A 121 -21.37 4.11 -1.31
C GLU A 121 -20.33 4.22 -0.21
N LYS A 122 -20.73 4.20 1.07
CA LYS A 122 -19.78 4.26 2.19
C LYS A 122 -18.83 3.04 2.24
N GLY A 123 -19.28 1.90 1.71
CA GLY A 123 -18.47 0.72 1.46
C GLY A 123 -17.37 0.99 0.43
N TYR A 124 -17.73 1.66 -0.66
CA TYR A 124 -16.85 1.91 -1.81
C TYR A 124 -15.96 3.15 -1.70
N PHE A 125 -16.48 4.14 -1.00
CA PHE A 125 -15.94 5.48 -0.88
C PHE A 125 -15.88 5.95 0.57
N PRO A 126 -15.20 5.21 1.45
CA PRO A 126 -15.20 5.51 2.88
C PRO A 126 -14.58 6.87 3.22
N ARG A 127 -13.81 7.48 2.30
CA ARG A 127 -13.17 8.80 2.46
C ARG A 127 -13.41 9.75 1.29
N GLY A 128 -14.58 9.65 0.65
CA GLY A 128 -14.88 10.42 -0.56
C GLY A 128 -14.26 9.77 -1.80
N TYR A 129 -13.95 10.56 -2.82
CA TYR A 129 -13.33 10.04 -4.03
C TYR A 129 -11.84 9.69 -3.82
N PRO A 130 -11.25 8.76 -4.60
CA PRO A 130 -9.81 8.67 -4.78
C PRO A 130 -9.22 9.98 -5.31
N ILE A 131 -7.91 10.18 -5.13
CA ILE A 131 -7.22 11.40 -5.53
C ILE A 131 -5.89 11.14 -6.21
N THR A 132 -5.48 12.04 -7.08
CA THR A 132 -4.12 12.05 -7.62
C THR A 132 -3.09 12.39 -6.55
N ASN A 133 -1.81 12.15 -6.83
CA ASN A 133 -0.69 12.53 -5.94
C ASN A 133 -0.56 14.05 -5.69
N ASP A 134 -1.27 14.88 -6.44
CA ASP A 134 -1.38 16.33 -6.26
C ASP A 134 -2.78 16.78 -5.83
N ASN A 135 -3.58 15.84 -5.31
CA ASN A 135 -4.87 16.04 -4.63
C ASN A 135 -6.06 16.41 -5.54
N TRP A 136 -6.02 16.10 -6.83
CA TRP A 136 -7.18 16.25 -7.73
C TRP A 136 -8.09 15.06 -7.52
N VAL A 137 -9.39 15.30 -7.47
CA VAL A 137 -10.37 14.23 -7.33
C VAL A 137 -10.40 13.37 -8.59
N ILE A 138 -10.36 12.06 -8.39
CA ILE A 138 -10.52 11.03 -9.40
C ILE A 138 -11.94 10.47 -9.31
N VAL A 139 -12.70 10.59 -10.39
CA VAL A 139 -14.03 10.03 -10.55
C VAL A 139 -13.90 8.69 -11.26
N PRO A 140 -14.22 7.56 -10.61
CA PRO A 140 -14.13 6.27 -11.27
C PRO A 140 -15.21 6.11 -12.35
N GLU A 141 -14.90 5.32 -13.37
CA GLU A 141 -15.87 4.93 -14.40
C GLU A 141 -16.41 3.53 -14.08
N VAL A 142 -17.74 3.44 -14.03
CA VAL A 142 -18.51 2.24 -13.73
C VAL A 142 -19.42 1.97 -14.93
N ASP A 143 -19.23 0.83 -15.58
CA ASP A 143 -19.91 0.43 -16.82
C ASP A 143 -19.87 1.48 -17.95
N GLY A 144 -18.70 2.11 -18.12
CA GLY A 144 -18.51 3.12 -19.17
C GLY A 144 -19.13 4.47 -18.85
N LYS A 145 -19.59 4.70 -17.61
CA LYS A 145 -20.12 5.99 -17.15
C LYS A 145 -19.40 6.48 -15.90
N GLU A 146 -19.24 7.79 -15.79
CA GLU A 146 -18.61 8.40 -14.63
C GLU A 146 -19.52 8.30 -13.40
N PHE A 147 -18.98 7.75 -12.32
CA PHE A 147 -19.71 7.64 -11.07
C PHE A 147 -19.64 8.95 -10.28
N ILE A 148 -20.67 9.78 -10.40
CA ILE A 148 -20.79 11.04 -9.66
C ILE A 148 -21.86 10.89 -8.57
N SER A 149 -21.41 10.79 -7.32
CA SER A 149 -22.25 10.83 -6.12
C SER A 149 -22.43 12.25 -5.60
N ASP A 150 -23.64 12.54 -5.12
CA ASP A 150 -24.02 13.76 -4.40
C ASP A 150 -23.72 13.71 -2.90
N GLN A 151 -23.42 12.52 -2.37
CA GLN A 151 -23.11 12.25 -0.97
C GLN A 151 -21.61 12.40 -0.67
N LEU A 152 -20.75 12.19 -1.67
CA LEU A 152 -19.30 12.27 -1.51
C LEU A 152 -18.80 13.72 -1.46
N LEU A 153 -17.74 13.90 -0.67
CA LEU A 153 -17.04 15.18 -0.54
C LEU A 153 -15.60 15.08 -1.07
N PRO A 154 -15.09 16.13 -1.73
CA PRO A 154 -15.83 17.32 -2.17
C PRO A 154 -16.87 16.97 -3.25
N LYS A 155 -17.91 17.81 -3.39
CA LYS A 155 -18.91 17.63 -4.44
C LYS A 155 -18.26 17.80 -5.81
N VAL A 156 -18.57 16.89 -6.72
CA VAL A 156 -18.09 16.90 -8.11
C VAL A 156 -19.28 16.94 -9.04
N GLN A 157 -19.14 17.63 -10.17
CA GLN A 157 -20.10 17.66 -11.26
C GLN A 157 -19.43 17.19 -12.55
N ALA A 158 -20.22 16.79 -13.55
CA ALA A 158 -19.69 16.32 -14.84
C ALA A 158 -18.82 17.40 -15.51
N THR A 159 -19.16 18.67 -15.35
CA THR A 159 -18.40 19.82 -15.86
C THR A 159 -17.03 20.01 -15.20
N ASN A 160 -16.77 19.34 -14.08
CA ASN A 160 -15.45 19.35 -13.44
C ASN A 160 -14.47 18.36 -14.08
N ILE A 161 -14.95 17.40 -14.86
CA ILE A 161 -14.10 16.42 -15.52
C ILE A 161 -13.33 17.11 -16.64
N ILE A 162 -12.01 16.97 -16.62
CA ILE A 162 -11.10 17.60 -17.58
C ILE A 162 -10.40 16.57 -18.47
N GLY A 163 -10.42 15.30 -18.08
CA GLY A 163 -9.64 14.27 -18.75
C GLY A 163 -9.85 12.87 -18.18
N LYS A 164 -9.32 11.88 -18.90
CA LYS A 164 -9.15 10.52 -18.40
C LYS A 164 -7.73 10.32 -17.89
N LEU A 165 -7.60 9.58 -16.80
CA LEU A 165 -6.33 9.23 -16.18
C LEU A 165 -5.80 7.93 -16.81
N TYR A 166 -4.57 7.97 -17.34
CA TYR A 166 -3.96 6.75 -17.87
C TYR A 166 -3.44 5.85 -16.78
N ARG A 167 -3.80 4.57 -16.89
CA ARG A 167 -3.34 3.50 -16.01
C ARG A 167 -3.14 2.26 -16.88
N GLU A 168 -1.90 1.78 -16.95
CA GLU A 168 -1.47 0.78 -17.93
C GLU A 168 -2.30 -0.50 -17.83
N GLY A 169 -2.64 -0.93 -16.62
CA GLY A 169 -3.47 -2.13 -16.37
C GLY A 169 -4.99 -1.94 -16.47
N LYS A 170 -5.51 -0.73 -16.71
CA LYS A 170 -6.96 -0.44 -16.65
C LYS A 170 -7.56 0.24 -17.88
N ASN A 171 -6.81 0.44 -18.97
CA ASN A 171 -7.32 1.04 -20.22
C ASN A 171 -8.12 2.36 -20.01
N TYR A 172 -7.63 3.28 -19.18
CA TYR A 172 -8.18 4.64 -19.01
C TYR A 172 -9.65 4.71 -18.52
N ARG A 173 -10.00 4.01 -17.45
CA ARG A 173 -11.36 4.08 -16.91
C ARG A 173 -11.59 5.36 -16.10
N ASP A 174 -10.65 5.70 -15.22
CA ASP A 174 -10.91 6.77 -14.25
C ASP A 174 -10.78 8.17 -14.88
N CYS A 175 -11.64 9.09 -14.45
CA CYS A 175 -11.66 10.49 -14.88
C CYS A 175 -10.97 11.36 -13.83
N VAL A 176 -10.17 12.33 -14.27
CA VAL A 176 -9.57 13.35 -13.39
C VAL A 176 -10.37 14.65 -13.51
N THR A 177 -10.49 15.36 -12.39
CA THR A 177 -11.28 16.58 -12.29
C THR A 177 -10.43 17.78 -11.91
N ASN A 178 -10.93 19.00 -12.14
CA ASN A 178 -10.32 20.23 -11.62
C ASN A 178 -10.67 20.51 -10.14
N VAL A 179 -11.33 19.59 -9.44
CA VAL A 179 -11.71 19.73 -8.03
C VAL A 179 -10.60 19.19 -7.14
N LYS A 180 -10.18 20.01 -6.16
CA LYS A 180 -9.21 19.59 -5.16
C LYS A 180 -9.89 18.92 -3.98
N SER A 181 -9.31 17.80 -3.55
CA SER A 181 -9.72 17.13 -2.33
C SER A 181 -9.31 17.91 -1.08
N THR A 182 -10.07 17.75 -0.01
CA THR A 182 -9.76 18.31 1.32
C THR A 182 -8.67 17.50 2.03
N ARG A 183 -8.50 16.23 1.67
CA ARG A 183 -7.42 15.37 2.17
C ARG A 183 -6.19 15.45 1.28
N LEU A 184 -5.02 15.28 1.90
CA LEU A 184 -3.75 15.22 1.20
C LEU A 184 -3.47 13.78 0.74
N SER A 185 -2.89 13.64 -0.44
CA SER A 185 -2.35 12.37 -0.92
C SER A 185 -1.21 11.91 -0.01
N ARG A 186 -1.14 10.59 0.17
CA ARG A 186 -0.06 9.93 0.90
C ARG A 186 1.20 9.73 0.06
N ALA A 187 1.11 9.94 -1.26
CA ALA A 187 2.25 9.79 -2.17
C ALA A 187 2.98 11.14 -2.38
N ALA A 188 4.28 11.06 -2.68
CA ALA A 188 4.99 12.22 -3.20
C ALA A 188 4.43 12.62 -4.57
N ARG A 189 4.48 13.91 -4.89
CA ARG A 189 4.06 14.41 -6.21
C ARG A 189 4.94 13.80 -7.30
N GLN A 190 4.29 13.13 -8.23
CA GLN A 190 4.90 12.58 -9.45
C GLN A 190 4.07 13.02 -10.65
N LYS A 191 4.69 12.98 -11.83
CA LYS A 191 4.00 13.31 -13.07
C LYS A 191 3.16 12.12 -13.53
N TYR A 192 1.92 12.38 -13.92
CA TYR A 192 1.01 11.41 -14.54
C TYR A 192 0.44 11.98 -15.85
N ASN A 193 -0.13 11.10 -16.68
CA ASN A 193 -0.66 11.48 -17.99
C ASN A 193 -2.17 11.68 -17.93
N ILE A 194 -2.62 12.87 -18.33
CA ILE A 194 -4.04 13.21 -18.48
C ILE A 194 -4.35 13.26 -19.97
N PHE A 195 -5.37 12.51 -20.38
CA PHE A 195 -5.88 12.53 -21.75
C PHE A 195 -7.08 13.49 -21.78
N PRO A 196 -7.06 14.53 -22.64
CA PRO A 196 -8.16 15.49 -22.69
C PRO A 196 -9.50 14.79 -22.90
N TYR A 197 -10.49 15.16 -22.10
CA TYR A 197 -11.82 14.61 -22.25
C TYR A 197 -12.51 15.31 -23.43
N VAL A 198 -12.57 14.64 -24.58
CA VAL A 198 -13.32 15.14 -25.74
C VAL A 198 -14.69 14.49 -25.71
N LEU A 199 -15.72 15.27 -25.38
CA LEU A 199 -17.11 14.80 -25.45
C LEU A 199 -17.39 14.21 -26.85
N GLY A 200 -17.69 12.90 -26.90
CA GLY A 200 -18.05 12.20 -28.14
C GLY A 200 -16.89 11.58 -28.93
N ALA A 201 -15.63 11.69 -28.48
CA ALA A 201 -14.54 10.95 -29.11
C ALA A 201 -14.49 9.52 -28.56
N SER A 202 -14.84 8.53 -29.38
CA SER A 202 -14.87 7.12 -29.00
C SER A 202 -13.49 6.49 -28.81
N ASN A 203 -12.41 7.16 -29.24
CA ASN A 203 -11.05 6.67 -29.07
C ASN A 203 -10.08 7.81 -28.73
N PRO A 204 -9.21 7.65 -27.71
CA PRO A 204 -8.13 8.60 -27.48
C PRO A 204 -7.19 8.59 -28.70
N PRO A 205 -6.62 9.75 -29.08
CA PRO A 205 -5.61 9.79 -30.13
C PRO A 205 -4.41 8.90 -29.74
N PRO A 206 -3.73 8.28 -30.70
CA PRO A 206 -2.53 7.49 -30.43
C PRO A 206 -1.51 8.32 -29.66
N LEU A 207 -0.78 7.68 -28.75
CA LEU A 207 0.11 8.26 -27.71
C LEU A 207 1.27 9.14 -28.21
N ASN A 208 1.29 9.53 -29.48
CA ASN A 208 2.44 10.15 -30.15
C ASN A 208 2.60 11.65 -29.89
N ASN A 209 1.58 12.33 -29.34
CA ASN A 209 1.66 13.76 -29.03
C ASN A 209 1.88 13.98 -27.53
N ARG A 210 3.09 13.62 -27.06
CA ARG A 210 3.58 14.04 -25.75
C ARG A 210 3.81 15.56 -25.76
N VAL A 211 2.89 16.32 -25.18
CA VAL A 211 3.22 17.67 -24.75
C VAL A 211 4.12 17.52 -23.52
N ASN A 212 5.41 17.82 -23.67
CA ASN A 212 6.30 17.94 -22.53
C ASN A 212 5.82 19.12 -21.68
N PRO A 213 5.35 18.90 -20.44
CA PRO A 213 5.05 20.01 -19.55
C PRO A 213 6.34 20.78 -19.25
N PRO A 214 6.23 22.05 -18.83
CA PRO A 214 7.38 22.85 -18.46
C PRO A 214 8.27 22.10 -17.46
N PRO A 215 9.60 22.30 -17.53
CA PRO A 215 10.54 21.67 -16.62
C PRO A 215 10.10 21.93 -15.17
N ILE A 216 10.09 20.86 -14.38
CA ILE A 216 9.77 20.92 -12.96
C ILE A 216 10.72 21.97 -12.34
N PRO A 217 10.21 22.98 -11.61
CA PRO A 217 11.10 23.88 -10.88
C PRO A 217 11.98 23.02 -9.98
N PRO A 218 13.31 23.21 -9.99
CA PRO A 218 14.23 22.33 -9.28
C PRO A 218 13.73 22.17 -7.85
N ASN A 219 13.48 20.91 -7.47
CA ASN A 219 13.09 20.57 -6.11
C ASN A 219 14.01 21.35 -5.17
N LYS A 220 13.42 22.16 -4.28
CA LYS A 220 14.17 22.77 -3.18
C LYS A 220 14.93 21.60 -2.55
N PRO A 221 16.27 21.61 -2.54
CA PRO A 221 17.03 20.45 -2.10
C PRO A 221 16.51 20.11 -0.72
N LEU A 222 16.09 18.83 -0.57
CA LEU A 222 15.78 18.28 0.74
C LEU A 222 16.89 18.74 1.68
N PRO A 223 16.57 19.27 2.88
CA PRO A 223 17.59 19.69 3.82
C PRO A 223 18.58 18.55 3.91
N LYS A 224 19.83 18.82 3.50
CA LYS A 224 20.91 17.83 3.59
C LYS A 224 20.92 17.41 5.04
N PHE A 225 20.45 16.20 5.30
CA PHE A 225 20.47 15.63 6.63
C PHE A 225 21.94 15.33 6.93
N SER A 226 22.67 16.37 7.35
CA SER A 226 24.05 16.26 7.78
C SER A 226 24.05 15.62 9.16
N GLN A 227 23.72 14.34 9.21
CA GLN A 227 24.08 13.52 10.36
C GLN A 227 25.42 12.84 10.10
N PRO A 228 26.26 12.74 11.13
CA PRO A 228 27.70 12.78 10.96
C PRO A 228 28.22 11.39 10.64
N LEU A 229 28.97 11.29 9.55
CA LEU A 229 29.83 10.17 9.17
C LEU A 229 30.83 9.74 10.27
N LYS A 230 30.87 10.44 11.40
CA LYS A 230 31.77 10.17 12.54
C LYS A 230 31.34 8.98 13.41
N TRP A 231 30.07 8.57 13.40
CA TRP A 231 29.63 7.44 14.25
C TRP A 231 29.95 6.06 13.65
N SER A 232 30.06 5.95 12.31
CA SER A 232 30.42 4.70 11.63
C SER A 232 31.88 4.31 11.87
N LEU A 233 32.82 5.26 11.82
CA LEU A 233 34.23 4.99 12.08
C LEU A 233 34.50 4.57 13.53
N MET A 234 33.84 5.21 14.51
CA MET A 234 34.06 4.87 15.92
C MET A 234 33.57 3.45 16.26
N GLY A 235 32.48 2.99 15.65
CA GLY A 235 32.01 1.61 15.77
C GLY A 235 32.97 0.58 15.19
N ILE A 236 33.58 0.88 14.04
CA ILE A 236 34.57 -0.01 13.40
C ILE A 236 35.84 -0.13 14.26
N PHE A 237 36.33 0.97 14.84
CA PHE A 237 37.49 0.93 15.74
C PHE A 237 37.19 0.17 17.04
N LEU A 238 36.01 0.32 17.62
CA LEU A 238 35.64 -0.37 18.85
C LEU A 238 35.55 -1.89 18.62
N MET A 239 34.92 -2.33 17.52
CA MET A 239 34.83 -3.74 17.17
C MET A 239 36.22 -4.35 16.87
N GLY A 240 37.08 -3.61 16.18
CA GLY A 240 38.47 -4.04 15.95
C GLY A 240 39.28 -4.18 17.25
N PHE A 241 39.11 -3.26 18.19
CA PHE A 241 39.79 -3.31 19.49
C PHE A 241 39.32 -4.49 20.36
N ILE A 242 38.00 -4.75 20.41
CA ILE A 242 37.44 -5.91 21.11
C ILE A 242 37.99 -7.22 20.51
N TYR A 243 38.03 -7.33 19.18
CA TYR A 243 38.58 -8.50 18.50
C TYR A 243 40.08 -8.69 18.79
N PHE A 244 40.85 -7.61 18.82
CA PHE A 244 42.27 -7.66 19.17
C PHE A 244 42.49 -8.16 20.61
N LEU A 245 41.74 -7.64 21.59
CA LEU A 245 41.81 -8.10 22.97
C LEU A 245 41.45 -9.59 23.08
N TYR A 246 40.42 -10.05 22.37
CA TYR A 246 40.05 -11.46 22.33
C TYR A 246 41.21 -12.34 21.83
N GLN A 247 41.85 -11.98 20.72
CA GLN A 247 42.98 -12.73 20.19
C GLN A 247 44.19 -12.74 21.14
N PHE A 248 44.46 -11.63 21.83
CA PHE A 248 45.63 -11.51 22.71
C PHE A 248 45.47 -12.32 24.00
N PHE A 249 44.31 -12.26 24.65
CA PHE A 249 44.09 -12.93 25.93
C PHE A 249 43.77 -14.41 25.79
N PHE A 250 43.01 -14.83 24.77
CA PHE A 250 42.61 -16.23 24.64
C PHE A 250 43.68 -17.13 24.01
N LYS A 251 44.58 -16.59 23.18
CA LYS A 251 45.68 -17.39 22.61
C LYS A 251 46.92 -17.48 23.50
N ALA A 252 47.06 -16.64 24.51
CA ALA A 252 48.19 -16.70 25.45
C ALA A 252 48.05 -17.80 26.52
N THR A 253 46.91 -18.48 26.56
CA THR A 253 46.59 -19.56 27.52
C THR A 253 46.58 -20.97 26.92
N GLN A 254 47.02 -21.13 25.67
CA GLN A 254 47.33 -22.43 25.05
C GLN A 254 48.81 -22.55 24.78
#